data_AF-A0A0H5C9T7-F1
#
_entry.id   AF-A0A0H5C9T7-F1
#
_cell.length_a   1.000
_cell.length_b   1.000
_cell.length_c   1.000
_cell.angle_alpha   90.00
_cell.angle_beta   90.00
_cell.angle_gamma   90.00
#
_symmetry.space_group_name_H-M   'P 1'
#
loop_
_entity.id
_entity.type
_entity.pdbx_description
1 polymer ?
#
loop_
_entity_poly.entity_id
_entity_poly.type
_entity_poly.pdbx_seq_one_letter_code
_entity_poly.pdbx_strand_id
1 'polypeptide(L)'
;MNGIELITDNIPSIRAMQRLSVPLWFALILKRQNKCSLVPPDWLNLKSLQDFYQYEVNELTSFAKLPNNWLEQSKLIFEYASDDINDEVYKLKSLVQDLKEIRMIKVQKGLQLINESHLQLDNLSLLEINEIRPFVVEIMGKLTSLDKSTSTGMEQDEMQYGDNDGDIEDDL
;
A
#
# COMPACT_ATOMS: atom_id res chain seq x y z
N MET A 1 -12.98 14.88 -35.19
CA MET A 1 -11.76 15.45 -34.60
C MET A 1 -10.73 14.34 -34.53
N ASN A 2 -9.51 14.58 -35.00
CA ASN A 2 -8.42 13.58 -34.97
C ASN A 2 -8.09 13.21 -33.52
N GLY A 3 -7.45 12.06 -33.30
CA GLY A 3 -6.96 11.64 -31.98
C GLY A 3 -6.02 12.67 -31.36
N ILE A 4 -5.88 12.63 -30.03
CA ILE A 4 -4.98 13.53 -29.30
C ILE A 4 -3.67 12.78 -29.05
N GLU A 5 -2.60 13.26 -29.67
CA GLU A 5 -1.25 12.76 -29.41
C GLU A 5 -0.72 13.38 -28.12
N LEU A 6 -0.52 12.55 -27.09
CA LEU A 6 0.20 12.92 -25.88
C LEU A 6 1.69 12.60 -26.07
N ILE A 7 2.53 13.17 -25.20
CA ILE A 7 3.98 12.94 -25.21
C ILE A 7 4.32 11.44 -25.13
N THR A 8 3.51 10.67 -24.41
CA THR A 8 3.78 9.24 -24.13
C THR A 8 2.81 8.28 -24.81
N ASP A 9 1.59 8.73 -25.17
CA ASP A 9 0.53 7.85 -25.66
C ASP A 9 -0.41 8.59 -26.63
N ASN A 10 -1.16 7.86 -27.46
CA ASN A 10 -2.13 8.44 -28.38
C ASN A 10 -3.56 8.08 -27.95
N ILE A 11 -4.36 9.11 -27.62
CA ILE A 11 -5.77 8.92 -27.32
C ILE A 11 -6.54 8.86 -28.65
N PRO A 12 -7.24 7.75 -28.95
CA PRO A 12 -7.97 7.62 -30.20
C PRO A 12 -9.13 8.61 -30.28
N SER A 13 -9.64 8.85 -31.50
CA SER A 13 -10.71 9.82 -31.73
C SER A 13 -11.92 9.55 -30.83
N ILE A 14 -12.27 10.53 -29.99
CA ILE A 14 -13.41 10.41 -29.08
C ILE A 14 -14.70 10.50 -29.90
N ARG A 15 -15.54 9.47 -29.79
CA ARG A 15 -16.87 9.42 -30.41
C ARG A 15 -17.93 9.35 -29.32
N ALA A 16 -19.03 10.07 -29.51
CA ALA A 16 -20.13 10.07 -28.56
C ALA A 16 -20.72 8.65 -28.41
N MET A 17 -21.23 8.34 -27.21
CA MET A 17 -21.85 7.05 -26.88
C MET A 17 -20.96 5.82 -27.03
N GLN A 18 -19.62 5.99 -27.06
CA GLN A 18 -18.67 4.88 -27.04
C GLN A 18 -17.83 4.92 -25.77
N ARG A 19 -17.55 3.73 -25.21
CA ARG A 19 -16.63 3.59 -24.08
C ARG A 19 -15.21 3.70 -24.60
N LEU A 20 -14.39 4.48 -23.90
CA LEU A 20 -12.98 4.64 -24.23
C LEU A 20 -12.13 4.55 -22.96
N SER A 21 -11.03 3.80 -23.04
CA SER A 21 -10.02 3.77 -21.97
C SER A 21 -9.13 5.00 -22.11
N VAL A 22 -9.10 5.82 -21.08
CA VAL A 22 -8.24 7.00 -20.99
C VAL A 22 -7.64 7.08 -19.58
N PRO A 23 -6.49 7.74 -19.41
CA PRO A 23 -5.94 7.98 -18.09
C PRO A 23 -6.93 8.74 -17.18
N LEU A 24 -6.96 8.39 -15.90
CA LEU A 24 -7.90 8.96 -14.93
C LEU A 24 -7.82 10.48 -14.85
N TRP A 25 -6.61 11.05 -14.88
CA TRP A 25 -6.41 12.51 -14.86
C TRP A 25 -7.09 13.21 -16.03
N PHE A 26 -7.07 12.60 -17.22
CA PHE A 26 -7.71 13.15 -18.41
C PHE A 26 -9.22 13.02 -18.32
N ALA A 27 -9.70 11.86 -17.86
CA ALA A 27 -11.11 11.60 -17.61
C ALA A 27 -11.71 12.63 -16.63
N LEU A 28 -10.99 12.95 -15.55
CA LEU A 28 -11.41 13.94 -14.55
C LEU A 28 -11.49 15.35 -15.13
N ILE A 29 -10.55 15.75 -16.00
CA ILE A 29 -10.61 17.06 -16.68
C ILE A 29 -11.87 17.16 -17.54
N LEU A 30 -12.19 16.11 -18.31
CA LEU A 30 -13.39 16.07 -19.14
C LEU A 30 -14.68 16.03 -18.31
N LYS A 31 -14.69 15.30 -17.20
CA LYS A 31 -15.83 15.22 -16.28
C LYS A 31 -16.12 16.59 -15.66
N ARG A 32 -15.09 17.32 -15.22
CA ARG A 32 -15.23 18.70 -14.72
C ARG A 32 -15.78 19.69 -15.76
N GLN A 33 -15.63 19.38 -17.04
CA GLN A 33 -16.21 20.16 -18.15
C GLN A 33 -17.58 19.64 -18.59
N ASN A 34 -18.16 18.64 -17.90
CA ASN A 34 -19.40 17.95 -18.27
C ASN A 34 -19.37 17.34 -19.68
N LYS A 35 -18.20 16.85 -20.12
CA LYS A 35 -17.99 16.28 -21.47
C LYS A 35 -17.90 14.76 -21.50
N CYS A 36 -17.93 14.09 -20.35
CA CYS A 36 -17.96 12.64 -20.26
C CYS A 36 -18.68 12.18 -18.99
N SER A 37 -19.12 10.92 -19.00
CA SER A 37 -19.54 10.17 -17.83
C SER A 37 -18.50 9.09 -17.56
N LEU A 38 -18.06 8.98 -16.31
CA LEU A 38 -17.13 7.93 -15.89
C LEU A 38 -17.90 6.63 -15.69
N VAL A 39 -17.23 5.51 -15.96
CA VAL A 39 -17.74 4.20 -15.54
C VAL A 39 -16.97 3.82 -14.28
N PRO A 40 -17.65 3.58 -13.14
CA PRO A 40 -16.96 3.19 -11.92
C PRO A 40 -16.22 1.85 -12.13
N PRO A 41 -15.04 1.67 -11.51
CA PRO A 41 -14.33 0.39 -11.56
C PRO A 41 -15.17 -0.75 -10.97
N ASP A 42 -14.96 -1.97 -11.47
CA ASP A 42 -15.74 -3.14 -11.07
C ASP A 42 -15.66 -3.45 -9.57
N TRP A 43 -14.56 -3.11 -8.90
CA TRP A 43 -14.39 -3.32 -7.45
C TRP A 43 -15.16 -2.31 -6.60
N LEU A 44 -15.52 -1.14 -7.14
CA LEU A 44 -16.19 -0.05 -6.44
C LEU A 44 -17.72 -0.22 -6.53
N ASN A 45 -18.21 -1.32 -5.98
CA ASN A 45 -19.63 -1.61 -5.85
C ASN A 45 -19.92 -2.08 -4.42
N LEU A 46 -21.18 -1.98 -3.99
CA LEU A 46 -21.54 -2.32 -2.60
C LEU A 46 -21.21 -3.78 -2.25
N LYS A 47 -21.47 -4.71 -3.17
CA LYS A 47 -21.27 -6.14 -2.94
C LYS A 47 -19.79 -6.49 -2.77
N SER A 48 -18.94 -6.09 -3.71
CA SER A 48 -17.50 -6.34 -3.69
C SER A 48 -16.83 -5.67 -2.50
N LEU A 49 -17.19 -4.43 -2.15
CA LEU A 49 -16.64 -3.80 -0.94
C LEU A 49 -17.06 -4.52 0.34
N GLN A 50 -18.30 -5.02 0.42
CA GLN A 50 -18.73 -5.86 1.54
C GLN A 50 -17.96 -7.17 1.59
N ASP A 51 -17.73 -7.82 0.45
CA ASP A 51 -16.94 -9.06 0.38
C ASP A 51 -15.49 -8.82 0.84
N PHE A 52 -14.87 -7.71 0.41
CA PHE A 52 -13.54 -7.32 0.87
C PHE A 52 -13.50 -7.01 2.37
N TYR A 53 -14.50 -6.30 2.88
CA TYR A 53 -14.62 -6.01 4.31
C TYR A 53 -14.75 -7.29 5.13
N GLN A 54 -15.63 -8.21 4.72
CA GLN A 54 -15.81 -9.50 5.40
C GLN A 54 -14.52 -10.33 5.35
N TYR A 55 -13.83 -10.36 4.21
CA TYR A 55 -12.52 -11.01 4.12
C TYR A 55 -11.54 -10.39 5.12
N GLU A 56 -11.48 -9.07 5.21
CA GLU A 56 -10.55 -8.36 6.08
C GLU A 56 -10.84 -8.56 7.57
N VAL A 57 -12.12 -8.75 7.94
CA VAL A 57 -12.56 -9.12 9.30
C VAL A 57 -12.21 -10.57 9.63
N ASN A 58 -12.47 -11.50 8.71
CA ASN A 58 -12.32 -12.93 8.95
C ASN A 58 -10.86 -13.39 8.89
N GLU A 59 -10.10 -12.85 7.95
CA GLU A 59 -8.69 -13.18 7.77
C GLU A 59 -7.83 -12.29 8.65
N LEU A 60 -6.98 -12.88 9.49
CA LEU A 60 -6.17 -12.13 10.45
C LEU A 60 -4.76 -11.83 9.94
N THR A 61 -4.26 -12.63 9.00
CA THR A 61 -2.84 -12.63 8.63
C THR A 61 -2.56 -11.96 7.30
N SER A 62 -3.45 -12.13 6.31
CA SER A 62 -3.30 -11.54 4.99
C SER A 62 -4.33 -10.45 4.70
N PHE A 63 -3.95 -9.58 3.76
CA PHE A 63 -4.78 -8.48 3.28
C PHE A 63 -5.53 -8.89 2.01
N ALA A 64 -6.76 -8.40 1.86
CA ALA A 64 -7.53 -8.56 0.64
C ALA A 64 -6.76 -7.98 -0.57
N LYS A 65 -6.86 -8.64 -1.73
CA LYS A 65 -6.23 -8.18 -2.96
C LYS A 65 -7.04 -7.04 -3.60
N LEU A 66 -6.69 -5.81 -3.25
CA LEU A 66 -7.26 -4.58 -3.81
C LEU A 66 -6.29 -3.94 -4.80
N PRO A 67 -6.78 -3.08 -5.72
CA PRO A 67 -5.90 -2.25 -6.54
C PRO A 67 -5.01 -1.36 -5.66
N ASN A 68 -3.75 -1.20 -6.03
CA ASN A 68 -2.75 -0.46 -5.21
C ASN A 68 -3.14 0.99 -4.88
N ASN A 69 -4.04 1.59 -5.66
CA ASN A 69 -4.49 2.97 -5.54
C ASN A 69 -6.00 3.09 -5.29
N TRP A 70 -6.61 2.10 -4.63
CA TRP A 70 -8.05 2.06 -4.37
C TRP A 70 -8.53 3.26 -3.52
N LEU A 71 -7.70 3.78 -2.61
CA LEU A 71 -8.01 4.95 -1.77
C LEU A 71 -8.05 6.24 -2.60
N GLU A 72 -7.07 6.44 -3.48
CA GLU A 72 -7.00 7.60 -4.35
C GLU A 72 -8.12 7.56 -5.40
N GLN A 73 -8.34 6.39 -6.01
CA GLN A 73 -9.42 6.21 -6.98
C GLN A 73 -10.78 6.47 -6.36
N SER A 74 -11.09 5.87 -5.20
CA SER A 74 -12.38 6.07 -4.52
C SER A 74 -12.61 7.54 -4.16
N LYS A 75 -11.61 8.21 -3.57
CA LYS A 75 -11.70 9.64 -3.25
C LYS A 75 -12.00 10.50 -4.48
N LEU A 76 -11.24 10.32 -5.56
CA LEU A 76 -11.42 11.10 -6.79
C LEU A 76 -12.78 10.86 -7.44
N ILE A 77 -13.23 9.60 -7.51
CA ILE A 77 -14.52 9.26 -8.10
C ILE A 77 -15.66 9.85 -7.26
N PHE A 78 -15.60 9.73 -5.93
CA PHE A 78 -16.64 10.27 -5.06
C PHE A 78 -16.71 11.80 -5.05
N GLU A 79 -15.61 12.49 -5.33
CA GLU A 79 -15.55 13.95 -5.39
C GLU A 79 -16.06 14.49 -6.73
N TYR A 80 -15.66 13.88 -7.85
CA TYR A 80 -15.91 14.43 -9.20
C TYR A 80 -16.98 13.70 -10.01
N ALA A 81 -17.33 12.46 -9.65
CA ALA A 81 -18.20 11.58 -10.44
C ALA A 81 -19.17 10.77 -9.56
N SER A 82 -19.64 11.38 -8.46
CA SER A 82 -20.65 10.73 -7.60
C SER A 82 -22.00 10.55 -8.29
N ASP A 83 -22.28 11.34 -9.33
CA ASP A 83 -23.47 11.26 -10.17
C ASP A 83 -23.43 10.10 -11.18
N ASP A 84 -22.25 9.57 -11.50
CA ASP A 84 -22.09 8.44 -12.42
C ASP A 84 -22.22 7.07 -11.71
N ILE A 85 -22.39 7.07 -10.38
CA ILE A 85 -22.51 5.86 -9.56
C ILE A 85 -23.98 5.48 -9.41
N ASN A 86 -24.32 4.22 -9.72
CA ASN A 86 -25.69 3.71 -9.57
C ASN A 86 -26.05 3.36 -8.12
N ASP A 87 -25.06 2.91 -7.35
CA ASP A 87 -25.21 2.52 -5.95
C ASP A 87 -25.33 3.73 -5.01
N GLU A 88 -25.80 3.50 -3.79
CA GLU A 88 -25.91 4.53 -2.76
C GLU A 88 -24.51 5.02 -2.30
N VAL A 89 -24.08 6.18 -2.81
CA VAL A 89 -22.74 6.75 -2.61
C VAL A 89 -22.35 6.90 -1.13
N TYR A 90 -23.29 7.24 -0.26
CA TYR A 90 -23.00 7.39 1.17
C TYR A 90 -22.62 6.06 1.83
N LYS A 91 -23.24 4.93 1.42
CA LYS A 91 -22.89 3.59 1.89
C LYS A 91 -21.52 3.18 1.39
N LEU A 92 -21.21 3.46 0.12
CA LEU A 92 -19.89 3.20 -0.45
C LEU A 92 -18.79 3.97 0.29
N LYS A 93 -19.02 5.25 0.59
CA LYS A 93 -18.08 6.08 1.38
C LYS A 93 -17.85 5.49 2.78
N SER A 94 -18.93 5.08 3.46
CA SER A 94 -18.83 4.42 4.77
C SER A 94 -17.99 3.14 4.69
N LEU A 95 -18.31 2.24 3.74
CA LEU A 95 -17.59 0.99 3.59
C LEU A 95 -16.11 1.16 3.25
N VAL A 96 -15.77 2.13 2.39
CA VAL A 96 -14.37 2.47 2.07
C VAL A 96 -13.63 2.94 3.31
N GLN A 97 -14.29 3.76 4.15
CA GLN A 97 -13.72 4.24 5.40
C GLN A 97 -13.53 3.10 6.41
N ASP A 98 -14.56 2.27 6.63
CA ASP A 98 -14.52 1.12 7.53
C ASP A 98 -13.42 0.13 7.10
N LEU A 99 -13.30 -0.11 5.79
CA LEU A 99 -12.24 -0.96 5.21
C LEU A 99 -10.84 -0.37 5.43
N LYS A 100 -10.67 0.95 5.30
CA LYS A 100 -9.40 1.61 5.60
C LYS A 100 -9.03 1.44 7.08
N GLU A 101 -9.99 1.65 7.98
CA GLU A 101 -9.78 1.59 9.42
C GLU A 101 -9.39 0.18 9.89
N ILE A 102 -10.11 -0.85 9.43
CA ILE A 102 -9.79 -2.22 9.81
C ILE A 102 -8.40 -2.64 9.29
N ARG A 103 -8.03 -2.22 8.08
CA ARG A 103 -6.70 -2.49 7.50
C ARG A 103 -5.61 -1.77 8.27
N MET A 104 -5.82 -0.52 8.67
CA MET A 104 -4.89 0.23 9.51
C MET A 104 -4.67 -0.47 10.87
N ILE A 105 -5.74 -0.93 11.52
CA ILE A 105 -5.65 -1.69 12.78
C ILE A 105 -4.89 -3.01 12.56
N LYS A 106 -5.15 -3.72 11.46
CA LYS A 106 -4.45 -4.96 11.12
C LYS A 106 -2.96 -4.71 10.88
N VAL A 107 -2.60 -3.66 10.15
CA VAL A 107 -1.21 -3.24 9.96
C VAL A 107 -0.55 -2.98 11.31
N GLN A 108 -1.19 -2.21 12.19
CA GLN A 108 -0.65 -1.94 13.53
C GLN A 108 -0.41 -3.21 14.36
N LYS A 109 -1.33 -4.18 14.30
CA LYS A 109 -1.14 -5.49 14.94
C LYS A 109 0.03 -6.26 14.32
N GLY A 110 0.15 -6.26 12.99
CA GLY A 110 1.28 -6.86 12.28
C GLY A 110 2.61 -6.21 12.65
N LEU A 111 2.64 -4.89 12.87
CA LEU A 111 3.82 -4.16 13.30
C LEU A 111 4.28 -4.49 14.73
N GLN A 112 3.45 -5.13 15.56
CA GLN A 112 3.89 -5.61 16.88
C GLN A 112 4.78 -6.86 16.79
N LEU A 113 4.77 -7.54 15.63
CA LEU A 113 5.50 -8.78 15.39
C LEU A 113 6.73 -8.56 14.48
N ILE A 114 7.22 -7.33 14.38
CA ILE A 114 8.38 -6.99 13.54
C ILE A 114 9.64 -7.62 14.12
N ASN A 115 10.42 -8.26 13.24
CA ASN A 115 11.78 -8.73 13.53
C ASN A 115 12.81 -7.86 12.79
N GLU A 116 14.09 -7.87 13.19
CA GLU A 116 15.11 -7.02 12.56
C GLU A 116 15.39 -7.32 11.08
N SER A 117 15.10 -8.54 10.63
CA SER A 117 15.56 -9.04 9.32
C SER A 117 14.51 -8.98 8.20
N HIS A 118 13.22 -9.18 8.51
CA HIS A 118 12.20 -9.34 7.47
C HIS A 118 10.82 -8.85 7.92
N LEU A 119 10.13 -8.14 7.03
CA LEU A 119 8.75 -7.68 7.21
C LEU A 119 7.97 -7.94 5.92
N GLN A 120 6.93 -8.78 6.00
CA GLN A 120 6.04 -9.08 4.87
C GLN A 120 4.86 -8.12 4.87
N LEU A 121 4.69 -7.39 3.76
CA LEU A 121 3.62 -6.42 3.56
C LEU A 121 2.95 -6.63 2.20
N ASP A 122 2.26 -7.77 2.06
CA ASP A 122 1.59 -8.12 0.81
C ASP A 122 0.23 -7.42 0.69
N ASN A 123 -0.14 -7.05 -0.53
CA ASN A 123 -1.44 -6.46 -0.88
C ASN A 123 -1.79 -5.17 -0.11
N LEU A 124 -0.81 -4.39 0.37
CA LEU A 124 -1.05 -3.03 0.85
C LEU A 124 -1.10 -2.02 -0.30
N SER A 125 -1.96 -1.01 -0.15
CA SER A 125 -2.04 0.11 -1.07
C SER A 125 -0.88 1.09 -0.88
N LEU A 126 -0.64 1.91 -1.91
CA LEU A 126 0.42 2.91 -1.89
C LEU A 126 0.20 3.96 -0.79
N LEU A 127 -1.04 4.38 -0.57
CA LEU A 127 -1.37 5.35 0.48
C LEU A 127 -1.18 4.75 1.88
N GLU A 128 -1.61 3.51 2.11
CA GLU A 128 -1.37 2.80 3.38
C GLU A 128 0.14 2.67 3.67
N ILE A 129 0.93 2.27 2.66
CA ILE A 129 2.39 2.18 2.79
C ILE A 129 2.99 3.56 3.12
N ASN A 130 2.56 4.61 2.43
CA ASN A 130 3.07 5.96 2.64
C ASN A 130 2.75 6.50 4.05
N GLU A 131 1.60 6.13 4.62
CA GLU A 131 1.23 6.52 6.00
C GLU A 131 2.15 5.88 7.06
N ILE A 132 2.54 4.61 6.89
CA ILE A 132 3.38 3.90 7.89
C ILE A 132 4.88 4.03 7.63
N ARG A 133 5.30 4.34 6.39
CA ARG A 133 6.69 4.39 5.96
C ARG A 133 7.64 5.16 6.89
N PRO A 134 7.36 6.42 7.29
CA PRO A 134 8.32 7.18 8.09
C PRO A 134 8.63 6.50 9.43
N PHE A 135 7.62 5.89 10.05
CA PHE A 135 7.77 5.17 11.31
C PHE A 135 8.54 3.85 11.14
N VAL A 136 8.10 3.01 10.19
CA VAL A 136 8.67 1.67 10.01
C VAL A 136 10.13 1.73 9.57
N VAL A 137 10.48 2.64 8.66
CA VAL A 137 11.86 2.77 8.15
C VAL A 137 12.81 3.22 9.27
N GLU A 138 12.38 4.14 10.14
CA GLU A 138 13.20 4.60 11.25
C GLU A 138 13.44 3.48 12.28
N ILE A 139 12.40 2.75 12.67
CA ILE A 139 12.51 1.67 13.67
C ILE A 139 13.34 0.52 13.12
N MET A 140 13.09 0.09 11.89
CA MET A 140 13.89 -0.97 11.26
C MET A 140 15.36 -0.57 11.18
N GLY A 141 15.66 0.68 10.82
CA GLY A 141 17.04 1.19 10.83
C GLY A 141 17.72 1.07 12.19
N LYS A 142 16.99 1.37 13.28
CA LYS A 142 17.50 1.21 14.66
C LYS A 142 17.64 -0.25 15.06
N LEU A 143 16.65 -1.10 14.78
CA LEU A 143 16.68 -2.54 15.08
C LEU A 143 17.86 -3.23 14.39
N THR A 144 18.04 -2.99 13.09
CA THR A 144 19.19 -3.52 12.34
C THR A 144 20.52 -2.95 12.84
N SER A 145 20.56 -1.70 13.29
CA SER A 145 21.79 -1.13 13.88
C SER A 145 22.16 -1.78 15.22
N LEU A 146 21.16 -2.09 16.06
CA LEU A 146 21.38 -2.79 17.33
C LEU A 146 21.87 -4.21 17.09
N ASP A 147 21.20 -4.93 16.18
CA ASP A 147 21.58 -6.30 15.79
C ASP A 147 23.04 -6.38 15.30
N LYS A 148 23.44 -5.45 14.42
CA LYS A 148 24.84 -5.35 13.96
C LYS A 148 25.83 -5.11 15.10
N SER A 149 25.47 -4.25 16.05
CA SER A 149 26.33 -3.96 17.19
C SER A 149 26.49 -5.18 18.11
N THR A 150 25.43 -5.97 18.30
CA THR A 150 25.49 -7.20 19.08
C THR A 150 26.32 -8.29 18.40
N SER A 151 26.21 -8.46 17.08
CA SER A 151 27.05 -9.42 16.35
C SER A 151 28.53 -9.02 16.39
N THR A 152 28.84 -7.73 16.23
CA THR A 152 30.22 -7.23 16.25
C THR A 152 30.87 -7.35 17.64
N GLY A 153 30.10 -7.18 18.72
CA GLY A 153 30.60 -7.34 20.09
C GLY A 153 30.98 -8.79 20.42
N MET A 154 30.20 -9.77 19.94
CA MET A 154 30.51 -11.20 20.13
C MET A 154 31.80 -11.61 19.41
N GLU A 155 32.05 -11.09 18.20
CA GLU A 155 33.30 -11.34 17.47
C GLU A 155 34.53 -10.73 18.16
N GLN A 156 34.39 -9.57 18.80
CA GLN A 156 35.48 -8.91 19.54
C GLN A 156 35.81 -9.63 20.85
N ASP A 157 34.80 -10.12 21.58
CA ASP A 157 35.01 -10.92 22.79
C ASP A 157 35.67 -12.27 22.44
N GLU A 158 35.26 -12.94 21.36
CA GLU A 158 35.89 -14.20 20.92
C GLU A 158 37.37 -14.01 20.51
N MET A 159 37.71 -12.91 19.85
CA MET A 159 39.11 -12.59 19.51
C MET A 159 39.96 -12.25 20.76
N GLN A 160 39.35 -11.71 21.82
CA GLN A 160 40.08 -11.34 23.03
C GLN A 160 40.44 -12.54 23.92
N TYR A 161 39.68 -13.64 23.85
CA TYR A 161 39.99 -14.88 24.58
C TYR A 161 40.88 -15.86 23.79
N GLY A 162 41.03 -15.69 22.47
CA GLY A 162 41.85 -16.57 21.63
C GLY A 162 43.37 -16.31 21.67
N ASP A 163 43.81 -15.17 22.22
CA ASP A 163 45.22 -14.73 22.21
C ASP A 163 45.96 -14.98 23.53
N ASN A 164 45.32 -15.61 24.53
CA ASN A 164 45.90 -15.77 25.88
C ASN A 164 46.46 -17.17 26.20
N ASP A 165 46.63 -18.04 25.18
CA ASP A 165 47.16 -19.42 25.29
C ASP A 165 48.61 -19.55 24.73
N GLY A 166 49.44 -18.53 24.95
CA GLY A 166 50.87 -18.58 24.61
C GLY A 166 51.74 -18.23 25.82
N ASP A 167 52.56 -19.19 26.24
CA ASP A 167 53.69 -19.07 27.19
C ASP A 167 53.39 -19.20 28.69
N ILE A 168 52.96 -20.40 29.10
CA ILE A 168 53.46 -20.97 30.36
C ILE A 168 54.77 -21.69 29.99
N GLU A 169 55.90 -21.00 30.09
CA GLU A 169 57.22 -21.66 30.14
C GLU A 169 57.27 -22.47 31.44
N ASP A 170 57.19 -23.80 31.31
CA ASP A 170 57.47 -24.75 32.38
C ASP A 170 58.96 -24.65 32.79
N ASP A 171 59.19 -24.29 34.05
CA ASP A 171 60.50 -24.34 34.73
C ASP A 171 61.10 -25.77 34.72
N LEU A 172 62.38 -25.89 34.31
CA LEU A 172 63.35 -26.88 34.82
C LEU A 172 64.77 -26.32 34.87
#